data_AF-A0A348YLW8-F1
#
_entry.id   AF-A0A348YLW8-F1
#
_cell.length_a   1.000
_cell.length_b   1.000
_cell.length_c   1.000
_cell.angle_alpha   90.00
_cell.angle_beta   90.00
_cell.angle_gamma   90.00
#
_symmetry.space_group_name_H-M   'P 1'
#
loop_
_entity.id
_entity.type
_entity.pdbx_description
1 polymer ?
#
loop_
_entity_poly.entity_id
_entity_poly.type
_entity_poly.pdbx_seq_one_letter_code
_entity_poly.pdbx_strand_id
1 'polypeptide(L)'
;MFAGKSGLSIVLSLAAVLLLSQVAEAKNNSKKNDRDFQATLSITDAQARVFKSILKADSSPYNLLLAKDAFFRIRPYKQDNVGDFRLRDQQALNASNSFITEDQEPFSLFSYLMRSEINSNYQYYLDYLLDKDTSKVKLWFNQIWDNPCEGLAPIEADIKQHCNFKGDSAGLLMLPYKVYSVKGVADGEKINYDNNQLLTNGSSPNYSAIIYRSLPYFMGMFSNSDGVHFRKPISTFDSHLYSELTGRAVSAGDPFSNYGEKCSYKMPHRCSFYFSGKYVNKLLSQHGYFDASINFNKSEYPDKFNLKALIGDGGVVRFDLKNSLLSDSQFINYGFYNELELAVLHDLGYDIDPREFYGHSIYSSGTPQIRGEHNIGSGFFSWNRVSTSYNFNTASVVPLGVGTHIYGSYNDVTQTGPISSEGYGSLGIRVDGSHNSVTIPVKNRITMSGDKSSALAVTYGCDNVLNINGRIESLGDDGVGIMMSYGSNVLSDRVEYRGSYQRVRTLDYITGKRSFEEAQSVGLLPELREPMVKRVNISGMIYGKKYSILIGRNSHVR
;
A
#
# COMPACT_ATOMS: atom_id res chain seq x y z
N MET A 1 -19.59 27.58 33.17
CA MET A 1 -18.67 28.66 33.57
C MET A 1 -17.24 28.15 33.45
N PHE A 2 -16.39 28.92 32.78
CA PHE A 2 -15.07 28.53 32.26
C PHE A 2 -14.03 28.16 33.32
N ALA A 3 -13.39 27.00 33.18
CA ALA A 3 -12.02 26.74 33.65
C ALA A 3 -11.47 25.49 32.95
N GLY A 4 -10.86 25.66 31.78
CA GLY A 4 -10.36 24.55 30.97
C GLY A 4 -9.47 25.01 29.82
N LYS A 5 -8.41 25.78 30.13
CA LYS A 5 -7.37 26.14 29.13
C LYS A 5 -5.93 26.22 29.67
N SER A 6 -5.67 25.96 30.95
CA SER A 6 -4.33 26.20 31.53
C SER A 6 -3.39 24.99 31.60
N GLY A 7 -3.85 23.75 31.39
CA GLY A 7 -2.97 22.56 31.47
C GLY A 7 -2.14 22.29 30.21
N LEU A 8 -2.73 22.50 29.03
CA LEU A 8 -2.08 22.22 27.74
C LEU A 8 -0.96 23.23 27.41
N SER A 9 -1.11 24.47 27.88
CA SER A 9 -0.12 25.53 27.62
C SER A 9 1.17 25.36 28.42
N ILE A 10 1.13 24.67 29.58
CA ILE A 10 2.30 24.50 30.45
C ILE A 10 3.18 23.33 29.96
N VAL A 11 2.59 22.25 29.44
CA VAL A 11 3.33 21.10 28.89
C VAL A 11 3.99 21.44 27.55
N LEU A 12 3.31 22.21 26.69
CA LEU A 12 3.89 22.74 25.44
C LEU A 12 5.02 23.77 25.69
N SER A 13 4.94 24.52 26.78
CA SER A 13 6.01 25.47 27.17
C SER A 13 7.24 24.74 27.69
N LEU A 14 7.10 23.63 28.43
CA LEU A 14 8.25 22.86 28.91
C LEU A 14 9.03 22.15 27.78
N ALA A 15 8.33 21.60 26.78
CA ALA A 15 8.98 20.97 25.62
C ALA A 15 9.71 22.00 24.74
N ALA A 16 9.14 23.20 24.56
CA ALA A 16 9.79 24.30 23.88
C ALA A 16 11.00 24.85 24.65
N VAL A 17 10.94 24.89 25.98
CA VAL A 17 12.05 25.30 26.85
C VAL A 17 13.17 24.24 26.85
N LEU A 18 12.85 22.95 26.80
CA LEU A 18 13.83 21.85 26.67
C LEU A 18 14.52 21.85 25.30
N LEU A 19 13.81 22.13 24.22
CA LEU A 19 14.43 22.33 22.90
C LEU A 19 15.31 23.58 22.87
N LEU A 20 14.84 24.69 23.46
CA LEU A 20 15.62 25.93 23.54
C LEU A 20 16.85 25.79 24.44
N SER A 21 16.79 24.98 25.50
CA SER A 21 17.95 24.71 26.37
C SER A 21 18.98 23.83 25.67
N GLN A 22 18.54 22.81 24.89
CA GLN A 22 19.44 21.99 24.07
C GLN A 22 20.10 22.82 22.94
N VAL A 23 19.38 23.77 22.34
CA VAL A 23 19.93 24.73 21.37
C VAL A 23 20.91 25.71 22.04
N ALA A 24 20.67 26.11 23.28
CA ALA A 24 21.57 26.97 24.05
C ALA A 24 22.85 26.24 24.51
N GLU A 25 22.75 24.97 24.92
CA GLU A 25 23.90 24.10 25.23
C GLU A 25 24.76 23.80 23.99
N ALA A 26 24.12 23.58 22.83
CA ALA A 26 24.83 23.44 21.56
C ALA A 26 25.58 24.72 21.14
N LYS A 27 25.03 25.90 21.49
CA LYS A 27 25.68 27.21 21.26
C LYS A 27 26.88 27.48 22.17
N ASN A 28 26.89 26.94 23.39
CA ASN A 28 28.00 27.14 24.33
C ASN A 28 29.17 26.18 24.08
N ASN A 29 28.93 25.02 23.48
CA ASN A 29 29.96 24.01 23.21
C ASN A 29 30.67 24.17 21.84
N SER A 30 30.19 25.03 20.94
CA SER A 30 30.79 25.21 19.60
C SER A 30 31.71 26.44 19.49
N LYS A 31 32.82 26.42 20.23
CA LYS A 31 34.05 27.14 19.81
C LYS A 31 34.96 26.30 18.89
N LYS A 32 34.48 25.16 18.41
CA LYS A 32 35.18 24.31 17.43
C LYS A 32 34.22 23.84 16.34
N ASN A 33 34.55 24.19 15.11
CA ASN A 33 34.02 23.73 13.82
C ASN A 33 32.61 24.22 13.41
N ASP A 34 32.60 25.34 12.65
CA ASP A 34 31.43 25.98 12.03
C ASP A 34 30.67 25.14 11.00
N ARG A 35 31.28 24.08 10.42
CA ARG A 35 30.63 23.28 9.35
C ARG A 35 29.63 22.25 9.86
N ASP A 36 29.89 21.62 11.00
CA ASP A 36 28.99 20.61 11.58
C ASP A 36 27.77 21.26 12.24
N PHE A 37 27.92 22.49 12.74
CA PHE A 37 26.85 23.28 13.34
C PHE A 37 25.81 23.76 12.30
N GLN A 38 26.27 24.21 11.13
CA GLN A 38 25.39 24.62 10.02
C GLN A 38 24.59 23.44 9.43
N ALA A 39 25.22 22.26 9.31
CA ALA A 39 24.52 21.06 8.86
C ALA A 39 23.42 20.63 9.86
N THR A 40 23.72 20.66 11.16
CA THR A 40 22.77 20.28 12.22
C THR A 40 21.61 21.28 12.36
N LEU A 41 21.86 22.60 12.19
CA LEU A 41 20.80 23.61 12.13
C LEU A 41 19.90 23.48 10.89
N SER A 42 20.48 23.15 9.73
CA SER A 42 19.70 23.02 8.49
C SER A 42 18.74 21.82 8.52
N ILE A 43 19.15 20.71 9.13
CA ILE A 43 18.34 19.51 9.33
C ILE A 43 17.20 19.78 10.32
N THR A 44 17.48 20.50 11.41
CA THR A 44 16.46 20.83 12.43
C THR A 44 15.45 21.87 11.97
N ASP A 45 15.84 22.85 11.13
CA ASP A 45 14.92 23.83 10.54
C ASP A 45 14.04 23.24 9.42
N ALA A 46 14.51 22.23 8.69
CA ALA A 46 13.70 21.48 7.73
C ALA A 46 12.66 20.60 8.44
N GLN A 47 13.09 19.85 9.46
CA GLN A 47 12.19 19.06 10.31
C GLN A 47 11.17 19.95 11.05
N ALA A 48 11.60 21.10 11.57
CA ALA A 48 10.71 22.04 12.25
C ALA A 48 9.70 22.74 11.31
N ARG A 49 10.03 22.90 10.02
CA ARG A 49 9.10 23.42 9.00
C ARG A 49 8.04 22.40 8.61
N VAL A 50 8.43 21.14 8.40
CA VAL A 50 7.51 20.02 8.20
C VAL A 50 6.61 19.82 9.43
N PHE A 51 7.18 19.90 10.63
CA PHE A 51 6.40 19.79 11.87
C PHE A 51 5.47 20.99 12.10
N LYS A 52 5.89 22.22 11.73
CA LYS A 52 5.03 23.42 11.77
C LYS A 52 3.92 23.40 10.72
N SER A 53 4.12 22.78 9.55
CA SER A 53 3.05 22.62 8.56
C SER A 53 2.03 21.57 8.99
N ILE A 54 2.49 20.49 9.65
CA ILE A 54 1.63 19.49 10.32
C ILE A 54 0.80 20.13 11.43
N LEU A 55 1.36 21.07 12.20
CA LEU A 55 0.67 21.75 13.32
C LEU A 55 -0.18 22.98 12.94
N LYS A 56 0.02 23.58 11.77
CA LYS A 56 -0.73 24.78 11.30
C LYS A 56 -1.93 24.46 10.42
N ALA A 57 -2.23 23.18 10.18
CA ALA A 57 -3.44 22.76 9.47
C ALA A 57 -4.69 23.09 10.29
N ASP A 58 -5.35 24.18 9.95
CA ASP A 58 -6.63 24.60 10.49
C ASP A 58 -7.70 23.54 10.16
N SER A 59 -8.19 22.84 11.18
CA SER A 59 -9.39 21.97 11.28
C SER A 59 -9.75 20.95 10.17
N SER A 60 -8.89 20.67 9.20
CA SER A 60 -9.08 19.60 8.23
C SER A 60 -7.77 18.86 7.92
N PRO A 61 -7.69 17.53 8.13
CA PRO A 61 -6.51 16.72 7.84
C PRO A 61 -6.16 16.62 6.35
N TYR A 62 -6.95 17.24 5.46
CA TYR A 62 -6.61 17.48 4.05
C TYR A 62 -5.32 18.28 3.84
N ASN A 63 -4.79 18.95 4.88
CA ASN A 63 -3.55 19.71 4.79
C ASN A 63 -2.28 18.90 5.13
N LEU A 64 -2.38 17.59 5.34
CA LEU A 64 -1.19 16.74 5.46
C LEU A 64 -0.51 16.61 4.09
N LEU A 65 0.40 17.54 3.81
CA LEU A 65 1.16 17.77 2.56
C LEU A 65 0.32 18.30 1.39
N LEU A 66 0.12 19.62 1.38
CA LEU A 66 -0.14 20.33 0.12
C LEU A 66 1.03 20.04 -0.85
N ALA A 67 0.71 19.75 -2.11
CA ALA A 67 1.62 19.37 -3.20
C ALA A 67 2.87 20.25 -3.43
N LYS A 68 3.00 21.39 -2.73
CA LYS A 68 4.21 22.22 -2.75
C LYS A 68 5.42 21.54 -2.11
N ASP A 69 5.20 20.69 -1.11
CA ASP A 69 6.27 20.06 -0.32
C ASP A 69 6.53 18.58 -0.68
N ALA A 70 5.85 18.04 -1.70
CA ALA A 70 6.11 16.70 -2.21
C ALA A 70 7.49 16.64 -2.90
N PHE A 71 8.28 15.63 -2.55
CA PHE A 71 9.62 15.40 -3.11
C PHE A 71 9.56 14.81 -4.50
N PHE A 72 8.55 13.99 -4.78
CA PHE A 72 8.29 13.44 -6.10
C PHE A 72 7.30 14.31 -6.84
N ARG A 73 7.61 14.60 -8.10
CA ARG A 73 6.77 15.35 -9.01
C ARG A 73 6.68 14.62 -10.33
N ILE A 74 5.56 14.78 -11.00
CA ILE A 74 5.37 14.31 -12.37
C ILE A 74 5.39 15.46 -13.35
N ARG A 75 5.90 15.19 -14.55
CA ARG A 75 5.75 16.10 -15.68
C ARG A 75 5.53 15.31 -16.97
N PRO A 76 4.81 15.86 -17.96
CA PRO A 76 4.63 15.19 -19.24
C PRO A 76 5.99 14.91 -19.89
N TYR A 77 6.17 13.70 -20.41
CA TYR A 77 7.35 13.36 -21.19
C TYR A 77 7.42 14.25 -22.45
N LYS A 78 8.49 15.05 -22.58
CA LYS A 78 8.75 15.91 -23.74
C LYS A 78 9.72 15.21 -24.69
N GLN A 79 9.27 14.89 -25.90
CA GLN A 79 10.07 14.14 -26.88
C GLN A 79 10.69 15.11 -27.91
N ASP A 80 11.95 15.50 -27.71
CA ASP A 80 12.66 16.34 -28.70
C ASP A 80 13.51 15.55 -29.72
N ASN A 81 13.76 14.25 -29.55
CA ASN A 81 14.39 13.40 -30.56
C ASN A 81 14.21 11.91 -30.20
N VAL A 82 13.53 11.14 -31.05
CA VAL A 82 13.61 9.67 -31.32
C VAL A 82 12.22 9.21 -31.80
N GLY A 83 12.17 8.70 -33.03
CA GLY A 83 10.95 8.60 -33.83
C GLY A 83 10.09 7.35 -33.65
N ASP A 84 9.47 7.11 -32.48
CA ASP A 84 8.45 6.04 -32.41
C ASP A 84 7.28 6.19 -31.41
N PHE A 85 7.16 7.31 -30.68
CA PHE A 85 5.99 7.53 -29.81
C PHE A 85 5.25 8.82 -30.18
N ARG A 86 4.51 8.79 -31.30
CA ARG A 86 3.63 9.91 -31.68
C ARG A 86 2.39 9.97 -30.77
N LEU A 87 2.47 10.70 -29.66
CA LEU A 87 1.27 11.25 -29.02
C LEU A 87 0.77 12.45 -29.84
N ARG A 88 -0.03 12.18 -30.88
CA ARG A 88 -0.74 13.20 -31.68
C ARG A 88 -2.25 13.20 -31.37
N ASP A 89 -2.65 13.04 -30.12
CA ASP A 89 -4.06 13.13 -29.74
C ASP A 89 -4.31 14.26 -28.75
N GLN A 90 -5.09 15.26 -29.18
CA GLN A 90 -5.48 16.40 -28.37
C GLN A 90 -6.31 16.00 -27.14
N GLN A 91 -7.00 14.85 -27.20
CA GLN A 91 -7.67 14.23 -26.05
C GLN A 91 -6.67 13.72 -25.00
N ALA A 92 -5.53 13.14 -25.40
CA ALA A 92 -4.50 12.70 -24.48
C ALA A 92 -3.79 13.89 -23.82
N LEU A 93 -3.60 15.00 -24.53
CA LEU A 93 -3.09 16.26 -23.97
C LEU A 93 -4.08 16.90 -22.98
N ASN A 94 -5.38 16.93 -23.28
CA ASN A 94 -6.38 17.43 -22.36
C ASN A 94 -6.51 16.55 -21.10
N ALA A 95 -6.46 15.23 -21.27
CA ALA A 95 -6.45 14.29 -20.15
C ALA A 95 -5.17 14.37 -19.31
N SER A 96 -4.03 14.66 -19.94
CA SER A 96 -2.77 14.91 -19.26
C SER A 96 -2.85 16.13 -18.34
N ASN A 97 -3.54 17.20 -18.76
CA ASN A 97 -3.73 18.39 -17.92
C ASN A 97 -4.69 18.14 -16.74
N SER A 98 -5.78 17.39 -16.92
CA SER A 98 -6.69 17.02 -15.82
C SER A 98 -6.04 16.04 -14.84
N PHE A 99 -5.23 15.13 -15.36
CA PHE A 99 -4.45 14.16 -14.59
C PHE A 99 -3.47 14.85 -13.63
N ILE A 100 -2.74 15.87 -14.08
CA ILE A 100 -1.80 16.63 -13.24
C ILE A 100 -2.49 17.28 -12.03
N THR A 101 -3.77 17.67 -12.16
CA THR A 101 -4.48 18.38 -11.09
C THR A 101 -5.12 17.46 -10.06
N GLU A 102 -5.56 16.26 -10.45
CA GLU A 102 -6.26 15.31 -9.56
C GLU A 102 -5.29 14.37 -8.83
N ASP A 103 -4.17 13.97 -9.46
CA ASP A 103 -3.26 12.94 -8.96
C ASP A 103 -1.99 13.49 -8.26
N GLN A 104 -2.01 14.69 -7.68
CA GLN A 104 -0.87 15.18 -6.85
C GLN A 104 -0.86 14.60 -5.42
N GLU A 105 -2.00 14.12 -4.94
CA GLU A 105 -2.13 13.44 -3.64
C GLU A 105 -1.26 12.18 -3.49
N PRO A 106 -1.18 11.24 -4.47
CA PRO A 106 -0.37 10.04 -4.32
C PRO A 106 1.11 10.33 -4.10
N PHE A 107 1.64 11.36 -4.74
CA PHE A 107 3.03 11.77 -4.52
C PHE A 107 3.25 12.38 -3.13
N SER A 108 2.22 12.95 -2.52
CA SER A 108 2.29 13.52 -1.18
C SER A 108 2.34 12.42 -0.11
N LEU A 109 1.46 11.41 -0.19
CA LEU A 109 1.53 10.26 0.72
C LEU A 109 2.80 9.44 0.52
N PHE A 110 3.23 9.27 -0.74
CA PHE A 110 4.49 8.60 -1.01
C PHE A 110 5.70 9.40 -0.50
N SER A 111 5.67 10.73 -0.59
CA SER A 111 6.69 11.59 0.04
C SER A 111 6.69 11.44 1.57
N TYR A 112 5.51 11.28 2.19
CA TYR A 112 5.42 10.94 3.62
C TYR A 112 6.03 9.56 3.92
N LEU A 113 5.77 8.55 3.10
CA LEU A 113 6.36 7.22 3.24
C LEU A 113 7.90 7.27 3.19
N MET A 114 8.44 8.14 2.34
CA MET A 114 9.87 8.27 2.05
C MET A 114 10.59 9.37 2.84
N ARG A 115 9.91 10.02 3.77
CA ARG A 115 10.40 11.25 4.45
C ARG A 115 11.72 11.07 5.22
N SER A 116 12.06 9.86 5.63
CA SER A 116 13.30 9.55 6.35
C SER A 116 14.51 9.47 5.42
N GLU A 117 14.28 9.16 4.14
CA GLU A 117 15.32 8.90 3.15
C GLU A 117 15.71 10.16 2.37
N ILE A 118 14.78 11.10 2.24
CA ILE A 118 14.92 12.19 1.28
C ILE A 118 15.63 13.40 1.90
N ASN A 119 16.72 13.83 1.26
CA ASN A 119 17.34 15.10 1.54
C ASN A 119 16.45 16.24 1.06
N SER A 120 15.97 17.08 1.99
CA SER A 120 14.95 18.11 1.77
C SER A 120 15.23 19.17 0.69
N ASN A 121 16.41 19.15 0.06
CA ASN A 121 16.83 20.11 -0.96
C ASN A 121 16.65 19.63 -2.41
N TYR A 122 16.18 18.39 -2.65
CA TYR A 122 16.06 17.84 -4.01
C TYR A 122 14.61 17.45 -4.38
N GLN A 123 14.27 17.61 -5.66
CA GLN A 123 12.99 17.19 -6.23
C GLN A 123 13.24 16.14 -7.31
N TYR A 124 12.53 15.01 -7.22
CA TYR A 124 12.58 13.94 -8.20
C TYR A 124 11.46 14.13 -9.22
N TYR A 125 11.84 14.35 -10.48
CA TYR A 125 10.88 14.44 -11.58
C TYR A 125 10.76 13.10 -12.29
N LEU A 126 9.55 12.54 -12.23
CA LEU A 126 9.13 11.39 -13.01
C LEU A 126 8.45 11.90 -14.28
N ASP A 127 9.05 11.60 -15.43
CA ASP A 127 8.36 11.87 -16.68
C ASP A 127 7.23 10.86 -16.82
N TYR A 128 6.05 11.28 -17.32
CA TYR A 128 4.96 10.34 -17.59
C TYR A 128 4.47 10.39 -19.03
N LEU A 129 3.96 9.25 -19.48
CA LEU A 129 3.36 9.04 -20.79
C LEU A 129 2.02 8.36 -20.61
N LEU A 130 0.97 8.88 -21.23
CA LEU A 130 -0.32 8.20 -21.29
C LEU A 130 -0.31 7.22 -22.49
N ASP A 131 -0.45 5.91 -22.22
CA ASP A 131 -0.46 4.87 -23.26
C ASP A 131 -1.86 4.29 -23.46
N LYS A 132 -2.29 4.19 -24.71
CA LYS A 132 -3.57 3.58 -25.12
C LYS A 132 -3.51 2.04 -25.12
N ASP A 133 -2.32 1.45 -25.26
CA ASP A 133 -2.11 -0.01 -25.25
C ASP A 133 -1.93 -0.53 -23.82
N THR A 134 -3.04 -0.85 -23.16
CA THR A 134 -3.01 -1.36 -21.78
C THR A 134 -2.61 -2.80 -21.64
N SER A 135 -2.36 -3.52 -22.74
CA SER A 135 -1.72 -4.84 -22.66
C SER A 135 -0.23 -4.71 -22.36
N LYS A 136 0.31 -3.50 -22.55
CA LYS A 136 1.68 -3.10 -22.34
C LYS A 136 1.72 -2.01 -21.29
N VAL A 137 1.52 -2.36 -20.03
CA VAL A 137 2.19 -1.59 -18.97
C VAL A 137 3.67 -1.93 -19.07
N LYS A 138 4.33 -1.44 -20.14
CA LYS A 138 5.77 -1.53 -20.36
C LYS A 138 6.41 -0.36 -19.64
N LEU A 139 6.34 -0.41 -18.33
CA LEU A 139 7.14 0.43 -17.47
C LEU A 139 8.48 -0.31 -17.30
N TRP A 140 9.70 0.20 -17.52
CA TRP A 140 10.33 1.46 -17.14
C TRP A 140 11.68 1.52 -17.89
N PHE A 141 12.23 2.69 -18.21
CA PHE A 141 13.67 2.79 -18.42
C PHE A 141 14.32 3.09 -17.07
N ASN A 142 14.71 2.03 -16.36
CA ASN A 142 15.65 2.13 -15.26
C ASN A 142 16.93 1.44 -15.75
N GLN A 143 17.92 2.23 -16.19
CA GLN A 143 19.20 1.67 -16.58
C GLN A 143 19.93 1.23 -15.32
N ILE A 144 20.22 -0.06 -15.23
CA ILE A 144 21.11 -0.59 -14.19
C ILE A 144 22.53 -0.36 -14.69
N TRP A 145 23.36 0.25 -13.86
CA TRP A 145 24.73 0.55 -14.25
C TRP A 145 25.65 -0.64 -14.01
N ASP A 146 26.51 -0.92 -14.99
CA ASP A 146 27.65 -1.84 -14.86
C ASP A 146 28.85 -1.21 -14.11
N ASN A 147 28.64 -0.07 -13.42
CA ASN A 147 29.65 0.74 -12.71
C ASN A 147 29.27 0.92 -11.22
N PRO A 148 29.80 1.87 -10.41
CA PRO A 148 30.03 1.69 -8.96
C PRO A 148 28.75 1.69 -8.10
N CYS A 149 27.57 1.69 -8.73
CA CYS A 149 26.25 1.65 -8.13
C CYS A 149 25.64 0.23 -8.17
N GLU A 150 26.46 -0.79 -8.47
CA GLU A 150 26.20 -2.25 -8.43
C GLU A 150 24.72 -2.67 -8.27
N GLY A 151 23.98 -2.75 -9.37
CA GLY A 151 22.63 -3.35 -9.36
C GLY A 151 21.50 -2.42 -8.92
N LEU A 152 21.80 -1.18 -8.55
CA LEU A 152 20.81 -0.18 -8.16
C LEU A 152 20.23 0.57 -9.36
N ALA A 153 18.95 0.88 -9.26
CA ALA A 153 18.30 1.85 -10.11
C ALA A 153 18.81 3.29 -9.84
N PRO A 154 18.84 4.21 -10.83
CA PRO A 154 19.18 5.62 -10.61
C PRO A 154 18.48 6.30 -9.43
N ILE A 155 17.15 6.18 -9.30
CA ILE A 155 16.41 6.77 -8.17
C ILE A 155 16.79 6.12 -6.86
N GLU A 156 16.84 4.79 -6.83
CA GLU A 156 17.25 4.02 -5.67
C GLU A 156 18.66 4.40 -5.20
N ALA A 157 19.62 4.50 -6.12
CA ALA A 157 21.01 4.81 -5.81
C ALA A 157 21.17 6.22 -5.22
N ASP A 158 20.37 7.18 -5.70
CA ASP A 158 20.38 8.55 -5.19
C ASP A 158 19.72 8.66 -3.81
N ILE A 159 18.53 8.07 -3.65
CA ILE A 159 17.80 8.06 -2.38
C ILE A 159 18.62 7.38 -1.28
N LYS A 160 19.25 6.24 -1.60
CA LYS A 160 20.13 5.50 -0.67
C LYS A 160 21.52 6.12 -0.52
N GLN A 161 21.78 7.28 -1.14
CA GLN A 161 23.05 8.00 -1.11
C GLN A 161 24.26 7.13 -1.49
N HIS A 162 24.03 6.09 -2.30
CA HIS A 162 25.08 5.20 -2.80
C HIS A 162 25.80 5.81 -4.00
N CYS A 163 25.08 6.55 -4.85
CA CYS A 163 25.65 7.27 -5.98
C CYS A 163 25.00 8.64 -6.14
N ASN A 164 25.82 9.66 -6.42
CA ASN A 164 25.31 10.99 -6.74
C ASN A 164 24.74 11.00 -8.16
N PHE A 165 23.42 10.89 -8.30
CA PHE A 165 22.75 11.03 -9.58
C PHE A 165 22.26 12.48 -9.76
N LYS A 166 22.93 13.24 -10.65
CA LYS A 166 22.55 14.62 -10.99
C LYS A 166 21.78 14.70 -12.31
N GLY A 167 20.77 13.84 -12.49
CA GLY A 167 19.94 13.81 -13.69
C GLY A 167 18.57 14.47 -13.49
N ASP A 168 18.10 15.22 -14.49
CA ASP A 168 16.80 15.91 -14.48
C ASP A 168 15.60 14.99 -14.75
N SER A 169 15.80 13.77 -15.25
CA SER A 169 14.75 12.77 -15.46
C SER A 169 15.13 11.49 -14.73
N ALA A 170 14.30 11.14 -13.75
CA ALA A 170 14.54 10.04 -12.84
C ALA A 170 13.92 8.72 -13.38
N GLY A 171 13.12 8.81 -14.45
CA GLY A 171 12.54 7.68 -15.16
C GLY A 171 11.20 8.00 -15.83
N LEU A 172 10.63 7.02 -16.55
CA LEU A 172 9.41 7.17 -17.34
C LEU A 172 8.24 6.32 -16.81
N LEU A 173 7.19 6.99 -16.33
CA LEU A 173 5.92 6.42 -15.90
C LEU A 173 4.90 6.38 -17.05
N MET A 174 4.77 5.22 -17.69
CA MET A 174 3.70 4.88 -18.64
C MET A 174 2.40 4.50 -17.92
N LEU A 175 1.39 5.36 -18.02
CA LEU A 175 0.09 5.13 -17.40
C LEU A 175 -0.92 4.65 -18.45
N PRO A 176 -1.67 3.58 -18.16
CA PRO A 176 -2.71 3.12 -19.05
C PRO A 176 -3.81 4.18 -19.13
N TYR A 177 -3.98 4.78 -20.30
CA TYR A 177 -5.04 5.74 -20.57
C TYR A 177 -6.09 5.13 -21.49
N LYS A 178 -7.32 5.00 -20.99
CA LYS A 178 -8.43 4.56 -21.82
C LYS A 178 -9.67 5.41 -21.66
N VAL A 179 -10.10 5.96 -22.78
CA VAL A 179 -11.48 6.38 -23.01
C VAL A 179 -12.14 5.25 -23.78
N TYR A 180 -13.02 4.48 -23.15
CA TYR A 180 -13.93 3.65 -23.96
C TYR A 180 -15.29 4.33 -24.03
N SER A 181 -15.68 4.63 -25.27
CA SER A 181 -16.98 5.18 -25.66
C SER A 181 -18.11 4.14 -25.61
N VAL A 182 -17.78 2.85 -25.45
CA VAL A 182 -18.75 1.76 -25.39
C VAL A 182 -19.26 1.61 -23.97
N LYS A 183 -20.59 1.58 -23.81
CA LYS A 183 -21.27 1.32 -22.53
C LYS A 183 -20.88 -0.07 -22.03
N GLY A 184 -20.40 -0.17 -20.79
CA GLY A 184 -19.97 -1.43 -20.20
C GLY A 184 -21.15 -2.38 -19.94
N VAL A 185 -20.83 -3.66 -19.72
CA VAL A 185 -21.81 -4.71 -19.42
C VAL A 185 -22.39 -4.54 -18.01
N ALA A 186 -21.54 -4.12 -17.07
CA ALA A 186 -21.90 -3.60 -15.76
C ALA A 186 -20.74 -2.70 -15.29
N ASP A 187 -21.08 -1.63 -14.56
CA ASP A 187 -20.11 -0.69 -13.98
C ASP A 187 -20.42 -0.57 -12.48
N GLY A 188 -19.39 -0.47 -11.64
CA GLY A 188 -19.53 -0.31 -10.20
C GLY A 188 -20.11 1.05 -9.77
N GLU A 189 -19.86 1.45 -8.53
CA GLU A 189 -20.33 2.74 -8.02
C GLU A 189 -19.67 3.92 -8.77
N LYS A 190 -20.34 5.10 -8.71
CA LYS A 190 -19.92 6.31 -9.44
C LYS A 190 -18.43 6.60 -9.19
N ILE A 191 -17.76 7.07 -10.24
CA ILE A 191 -16.35 7.46 -10.22
C ILE A 191 -16.13 8.52 -9.12
N ASN A 192 -15.39 8.14 -8.08
CA ASN A 192 -14.63 9.08 -7.26
C ASN A 192 -13.14 8.84 -7.56
N TYR A 193 -12.44 9.88 -7.98
CA TYR A 193 -10.99 9.86 -8.26
C TYR A 193 -10.15 9.88 -6.97
N ASP A 194 -10.75 9.54 -5.83
CA ASP A 194 -10.18 9.73 -4.53
C ASP A 194 -9.35 8.52 -4.08
N ASN A 195 -8.28 8.81 -3.35
CA ASN A 195 -7.51 7.80 -2.62
C ASN A 195 -8.34 7.27 -1.46
N ASN A 196 -8.67 5.97 -1.43
CA ASN A 196 -9.32 5.37 -0.28
C ASN A 196 -8.87 3.92 -0.10
N GLN A 197 -8.90 3.41 1.13
CA GLN A 197 -8.59 2.01 1.40
C GLN A 197 -9.53 1.04 0.67
N LEU A 198 -10.82 1.43 0.53
CA LEU A 198 -11.77 0.77 -0.36
C LEU A 198 -12.21 1.72 -1.48
N LEU A 199 -11.99 1.29 -2.72
CA LEU A 199 -12.13 2.13 -3.91
C LEU A 199 -13.55 2.09 -4.47
N THR A 200 -13.97 3.21 -5.07
CA THR A 200 -15.21 3.36 -5.86
C THR A 200 -14.91 4.14 -7.14
N ASN A 201 -14.06 3.57 -8.00
CA ASN A 201 -13.59 4.20 -9.24
C ASN A 201 -14.37 3.77 -10.49
N GLY A 202 -15.26 2.78 -10.36
CA GLY A 202 -16.14 2.35 -11.45
C GLY A 202 -15.36 1.87 -12.68
N SER A 203 -15.82 2.29 -13.86
CA SER A 203 -15.24 1.92 -15.15
C SER A 203 -13.84 2.49 -15.42
N SER A 204 -13.43 3.52 -14.68
CA SER A 204 -12.14 4.17 -14.87
C SER A 204 -11.10 3.49 -13.99
N PRO A 205 -9.85 3.32 -14.44
CA PRO A 205 -8.76 2.93 -13.55
C PRO A 205 -8.60 3.95 -12.41
N ASN A 206 -8.22 3.49 -11.21
CA ASN A 206 -7.82 4.40 -10.14
C ASN A 206 -6.35 4.78 -10.36
N TYR A 207 -6.13 5.99 -10.87
CA TYR A 207 -4.80 6.44 -11.26
C TYR A 207 -3.84 6.60 -10.08
N SER A 208 -4.32 7.11 -8.95
CA SER A 208 -3.49 7.21 -7.74
C SER A 208 -3.00 5.85 -7.24
N ALA A 209 -3.86 4.82 -7.21
CA ALA A 209 -3.45 3.45 -6.89
C ALA A 209 -2.51 2.86 -7.95
N ILE A 210 -2.72 3.17 -9.23
CA ILE A 210 -1.77 2.78 -10.29
C ILE A 210 -0.40 3.43 -10.07
N ILE A 211 -0.35 4.69 -9.67
CA ILE A 211 0.90 5.39 -9.32
C ILE A 211 1.59 4.67 -8.16
N TYR A 212 0.88 4.39 -7.06
CA TYR A 212 1.46 3.62 -5.95
C TYR A 212 1.94 2.24 -6.38
N ARG A 213 1.20 1.54 -7.24
CA ARG A 213 1.66 0.25 -7.80
C ARG A 213 2.96 0.38 -8.60
N SER A 214 3.20 1.55 -9.17
CA SER A 214 4.27 1.80 -10.11
C SER A 214 5.55 2.32 -9.41
N LEU A 215 5.42 3.14 -8.39
CA LEU A 215 6.55 3.76 -7.70
C LEU A 215 7.64 2.79 -7.15
N PRO A 216 7.30 1.61 -6.58
CA PRO A 216 8.30 0.67 -6.06
C PRO A 216 9.33 0.19 -7.09
N TYR A 217 8.96 0.15 -8.38
CA TYR A 217 9.88 -0.27 -9.44
C TYR A 217 11.03 0.73 -9.64
N PHE A 218 10.78 2.01 -9.40
CA PHE A 218 11.86 3.01 -9.39
C PHE A 218 12.76 2.88 -8.17
N MET A 219 12.20 2.35 -7.09
CA MET A 219 12.85 2.15 -5.81
C MET A 219 13.55 0.78 -5.71
N GLY A 220 13.93 0.16 -6.81
CA GLY A 220 14.67 -1.10 -6.74
C GLY A 220 13.83 -2.37 -6.65
N MET A 221 12.49 -2.28 -6.65
CA MET A 221 11.61 -3.47 -6.70
C MET A 221 11.49 -4.05 -8.13
N PHE A 222 12.63 -4.32 -8.78
CA PHE A 222 12.69 -4.89 -10.12
C PHE A 222 13.77 -5.98 -10.18
N SER A 223 13.62 -6.94 -11.08
CA SER A 223 14.65 -7.96 -11.33
C SER A 223 15.58 -7.53 -12.47
N ASN A 224 16.90 -7.64 -12.28
CA ASN A 224 17.85 -7.50 -13.38
C ASN A 224 17.96 -8.82 -14.15
N SER A 225 16.99 -9.09 -15.03
CA SER A 225 17.00 -10.31 -15.84
C SER A 225 16.71 -10.01 -17.32
N ASP A 226 17.16 -10.91 -18.20
CA ASP A 226 16.72 -10.91 -19.61
C ASP A 226 15.47 -11.79 -19.83
N GLY A 227 14.85 -12.24 -18.73
CA GLY A 227 13.70 -13.14 -18.73
C GLY A 227 14.04 -14.63 -18.92
N VAL A 228 15.32 -14.96 -19.13
CA VAL A 228 15.84 -16.33 -19.20
C VAL A 228 16.98 -16.53 -18.19
N HIS A 229 17.75 -15.49 -17.89
CA HIS A 229 18.84 -15.48 -16.92
C HIS A 229 18.79 -14.23 -16.05
N PHE A 230 19.31 -14.35 -14.83
CA PHE A 230 19.67 -13.19 -14.02
C PHE A 230 20.96 -12.57 -14.56
N ARG A 231 20.98 -11.25 -14.73
CA ARG A 231 22.13 -10.50 -15.25
C ARG A 231 23.11 -10.18 -14.12
N LYS A 232 24.32 -9.77 -14.51
CA LYS A 232 25.27 -9.11 -13.62
C LYS A 232 25.19 -7.59 -13.88
N PRO A 233 25.17 -6.75 -12.84
CA PRO A 233 25.02 -7.09 -11.42
C PRO A 233 23.61 -7.58 -11.05
N ILE A 234 23.47 -8.36 -9.98
CA ILE A 234 22.16 -8.71 -9.40
C ILE A 234 21.51 -7.45 -8.82
N SER A 235 20.20 -7.25 -9.00
CA SER A 235 19.51 -6.10 -8.41
C SER A 235 19.34 -6.25 -6.89
N THR A 236 19.04 -5.14 -6.19
CA THR A 236 18.69 -5.24 -4.76
C THR A 236 17.54 -6.20 -4.54
N PHE A 237 16.47 -6.14 -5.34
CA PHE A 237 15.37 -7.10 -5.20
C PHE A 237 15.80 -8.55 -5.45
N ASP A 238 16.58 -8.81 -6.51
CA ASP A 238 17.07 -10.15 -6.81
C ASP A 238 17.90 -10.72 -5.66
N SER A 239 18.64 -9.89 -4.92
CA SER A 239 19.43 -10.34 -3.76
C SER A 239 18.57 -10.92 -2.62
N HIS A 240 17.28 -10.61 -2.58
CA HIS A 240 16.29 -11.16 -1.65
C HIS A 240 15.54 -12.38 -2.21
N LEU A 241 15.83 -12.82 -3.44
CA LEU A 241 15.17 -13.96 -4.04
C LEU A 241 15.84 -15.27 -3.65
N TYR A 242 15.03 -16.15 -3.08
CA TYR A 242 15.38 -17.49 -2.70
C TYR A 242 14.53 -18.52 -3.45
N SER A 243 15.08 -19.70 -3.71
CA SER A 243 14.31 -20.82 -4.26
C SER A 243 14.45 -22.09 -3.43
N GLU A 244 13.32 -22.56 -2.93
CA GLU A 244 13.22 -23.85 -2.22
C GLU A 244 13.66 -25.04 -3.07
N LEU A 245 13.45 -24.97 -4.39
CA LEU A 245 13.88 -26.03 -5.30
C LEU A 245 15.40 -26.20 -5.33
N THR A 246 16.13 -25.09 -5.27
CA THR A 246 17.60 -25.09 -5.36
C THR A 246 18.29 -25.07 -4.00
N GLY A 247 17.57 -24.73 -2.93
CA GLY A 247 18.18 -24.62 -1.61
C GLY A 247 18.98 -23.33 -1.39
N ARG A 248 18.95 -22.35 -2.31
CA ARG A 248 19.80 -21.15 -2.26
C ARG A 248 19.15 -19.89 -2.82
N ALA A 249 19.79 -18.75 -2.55
CA ALA A 249 19.50 -17.48 -3.20
C ALA A 249 19.89 -17.50 -4.69
N VAL A 250 19.25 -16.63 -5.48
CA VAL A 250 19.60 -16.45 -6.89
C VAL A 250 20.97 -15.79 -7.05
N SER A 251 21.63 -16.00 -8.18
CA SER A 251 22.96 -15.48 -8.47
C SER A 251 23.07 -15.03 -9.92
N ALA A 252 24.00 -14.10 -10.17
CA ALA A 252 24.24 -13.59 -11.52
C ALA A 252 24.58 -14.73 -12.50
N GLY A 253 23.98 -14.70 -13.68
CA GLY A 253 24.14 -15.71 -14.72
C GLY A 253 23.27 -16.96 -14.54
N ASP A 254 22.56 -17.11 -13.41
CA ASP A 254 21.69 -18.26 -13.23
C ASP A 254 20.55 -18.26 -14.26
N PRO A 255 20.34 -19.38 -14.99
CA PRO A 255 19.17 -19.54 -15.82
C PRO A 255 17.92 -19.77 -14.96
N PHE A 256 16.80 -19.18 -15.39
CA PHE A 256 15.48 -19.34 -14.78
C PHE A 256 15.06 -20.81 -14.72
N SER A 257 15.49 -21.64 -15.67
CA SER A 257 15.22 -23.09 -15.68
C SER A 257 15.75 -23.84 -14.46
N ASN A 258 16.74 -23.29 -13.73
CA ASN A 258 17.19 -23.88 -12.46
C ASN A 258 16.11 -23.80 -11.36
N TYR A 259 15.16 -22.89 -11.51
CA TYR A 259 14.19 -22.52 -10.48
C TYR A 259 12.77 -23.02 -10.76
N GLY A 260 12.59 -23.86 -11.79
CA GLY A 260 11.31 -24.51 -12.06
C GLY A 260 11.19 -25.00 -13.50
N GLU A 261 10.37 -26.05 -13.69
CA GLU A 261 10.08 -26.57 -15.02
C GLU A 261 9.37 -25.51 -15.88
N LYS A 262 9.96 -25.15 -17.02
CA LYS A 262 9.46 -24.07 -17.91
C LYS A 262 9.39 -22.69 -17.25
N CYS A 263 10.12 -22.48 -16.16
CA CYS A 263 10.28 -21.16 -15.55
C CYS A 263 10.85 -20.18 -16.58
N SER A 264 10.10 -19.10 -16.83
CA SER A 264 10.45 -18.00 -17.74
C SER A 264 9.52 -16.82 -17.48
N TYR A 265 9.85 -15.64 -18.00
CA TYR A 265 8.97 -14.46 -17.90
C TYR A 265 7.59 -14.65 -18.54
N LYS A 266 7.45 -15.59 -19.49
CA LYS A 266 6.16 -15.92 -20.14
C LYS A 266 5.28 -16.83 -19.28
N MET A 267 5.90 -17.54 -18.33
CA MET A 267 5.23 -18.46 -17.42
C MET A 267 5.76 -18.25 -15.99
N PRO A 268 5.64 -17.03 -15.42
CA PRO A 268 6.29 -16.69 -14.16
C PRO A 268 5.78 -17.53 -12.99
N HIS A 269 4.54 -17.99 -13.02
CA HIS A 269 3.99 -18.88 -12.00
C HIS A 269 4.66 -20.26 -11.94
N ARG A 270 5.38 -20.68 -13.00
CA ARG A 270 6.19 -21.90 -13.03
C ARG A 270 7.55 -21.74 -12.34
N CYS A 271 7.93 -20.51 -12.02
CA CYS A 271 9.13 -20.21 -11.27
C CYS A 271 8.90 -20.32 -9.77
N SER A 272 9.87 -20.89 -9.06
CA SER A 272 9.89 -21.02 -7.59
C SER A 272 10.77 -19.93 -6.99
N PHE A 273 10.43 -18.66 -7.26
CA PHE A 273 11.08 -17.50 -6.65
C PHE A 273 10.28 -17.01 -5.45
N TYR A 274 10.95 -16.84 -4.33
CA TYR A 274 10.35 -16.36 -3.10
C TYR A 274 11.19 -15.20 -2.56
N PHE A 275 10.53 -14.09 -2.24
CA PHE A 275 11.17 -12.98 -1.55
C PHE A 275 11.40 -13.35 -0.09
N SER A 276 12.64 -13.21 0.36
CA SER A 276 13.04 -13.43 1.75
C SER A 276 13.72 -12.19 2.30
N GLY A 277 13.13 -11.66 3.38
CA GLY A 277 13.63 -10.49 4.08
C GLY A 277 13.30 -10.58 5.56
N LYS A 278 14.04 -9.88 6.41
CA LYS A 278 13.90 -9.97 7.87
C LYS A 278 12.49 -9.59 8.32
N TYR A 279 11.93 -8.51 7.78
CA TYR A 279 10.61 -8.00 8.19
C TYR A 279 9.48 -8.81 7.59
N VAL A 280 9.58 -9.18 6.31
CA VAL A 280 8.66 -10.11 5.65
C VAL A 280 8.61 -11.43 6.41
N ASN A 281 9.76 -12.03 6.69
CA ASN A 281 9.84 -13.28 7.44
C ASN A 281 9.25 -13.10 8.84
N LYS A 282 9.51 -11.99 9.54
CA LYS A 282 8.91 -11.71 10.86
C LYS A 282 7.39 -11.62 10.83
N LEU A 283 6.79 -11.04 9.78
CA LEU A 283 5.33 -10.97 9.65
C LEU A 283 4.72 -12.34 9.36
N LEU A 284 5.37 -13.12 8.49
CA LEU A 284 4.88 -14.46 8.09
C LEU A 284 5.18 -15.54 9.15
N SER A 285 6.19 -15.33 10.00
CA SER A 285 6.62 -16.24 11.08
C SER A 285 6.03 -15.92 12.45
N GLN A 286 5.18 -14.91 12.61
CA GLN A 286 4.65 -14.49 13.93
C GLN A 286 3.74 -15.52 14.65
N HIS A 287 3.71 -16.77 14.17
CA HIS A 287 3.25 -17.96 14.90
C HIS A 287 4.37 -19.00 15.20
N GLY A 288 5.65 -18.62 15.16
CA GLY A 288 6.80 -19.48 15.53
C GLY A 288 8.16 -18.83 15.24
N TYR A 289 8.94 -18.58 16.30
CA TYR A 289 10.30 -18.01 16.32
C TYR A 289 11.26 -18.65 15.30
N PHE A 290 12.06 -17.87 14.55
CA PHE A 290 13.36 -18.32 14.04
C PHE A 290 14.39 -17.19 13.93
N ASP A 291 15.58 -17.46 14.48
CA ASP A 291 16.84 -16.75 14.30
C ASP A 291 17.84 -17.65 13.56
N ALA A 292 18.70 -17.00 12.77
CA ALA A 292 20.02 -17.40 12.26
C ALA A 292 20.26 -18.81 11.70
N SER A 293 19.42 -19.28 10.76
CA SER A 293 19.82 -20.14 9.61
C SER A 293 18.54 -20.68 8.99
N ILE A 294 18.09 -20.12 7.86
CA ILE A 294 16.83 -20.57 7.26
C ILE A 294 17.06 -21.95 6.63
N ASN A 295 16.63 -22.98 7.35
CA ASN A 295 16.61 -24.35 6.87
C ASN A 295 15.28 -24.59 6.15
N PHE A 296 15.32 -24.51 4.82
CA PHE A 296 14.16 -24.56 3.94
C PHE A 296 13.55 -25.95 3.76
N ASN A 297 13.95 -26.94 4.57
CA ASN A 297 13.47 -28.31 4.39
C ASN A 297 12.36 -28.74 5.36
N LYS A 298 11.59 -29.71 4.84
CA LYS A 298 10.41 -30.41 5.36
C LYS A 298 10.36 -30.60 6.89
N SER A 299 9.27 -30.18 7.51
CA SER A 299 8.80 -30.76 8.79
C SER A 299 7.31 -30.45 8.93
N GLU A 300 6.50 -31.52 8.96
CA GLU A 300 5.12 -31.76 9.45
C GLU A 300 4.00 -30.70 9.43
N TYR A 301 4.26 -29.43 9.13
CA TYR A 301 3.26 -28.38 9.04
C TYR A 301 3.20 -27.83 7.59
N PRO A 302 2.04 -27.89 6.91
CA PRO A 302 1.90 -27.55 5.49
C PRO A 302 2.07 -26.06 5.14
N ASP A 303 2.29 -25.16 6.10
CA ASP A 303 2.25 -23.72 5.87
C ASP A 303 3.54 -23.00 6.30
N LYS A 304 4.63 -23.17 5.52
CA LYS A 304 5.71 -22.16 5.50
C LYS A 304 5.30 -21.07 4.51
N PHE A 305 4.72 -19.97 5.02
CA PHE A 305 4.32 -18.85 4.17
C PHE A 305 5.57 -18.16 3.59
N ASN A 306 5.82 -18.38 2.30
CA ASN A 306 6.80 -17.64 1.53
C ASN A 306 6.09 -16.62 0.64
N LEU A 307 6.64 -15.41 0.51
CA LEU A 307 6.12 -14.42 -0.42
C LEU A 307 6.62 -14.73 -1.84
N LYS A 308 5.82 -15.45 -2.63
CA LYS A 308 6.19 -15.82 -4.01
C LYS A 308 6.27 -14.57 -4.90
N ALA A 309 7.41 -14.42 -5.57
CA ALA A 309 7.67 -13.36 -6.52
C ALA A 309 7.52 -13.89 -7.96
N LEU A 310 6.93 -13.06 -8.82
CA LEU A 310 6.66 -13.33 -10.22
C LEU A 310 7.42 -12.29 -11.05
N ILE A 311 8.41 -12.75 -11.81
CA ILE A 311 9.23 -11.89 -12.67
C ILE A 311 8.67 -11.94 -14.08
N GLY A 312 8.11 -10.83 -14.53
CA GLY A 312 7.57 -10.63 -15.88
C GLY A 312 8.60 -10.08 -16.86
N ASP A 313 8.13 -9.78 -18.07
CA ASP A 313 8.94 -9.14 -19.12
C ASP A 313 9.55 -7.82 -18.62
N GLY A 314 10.79 -7.54 -19.03
CA GLY A 314 11.53 -6.35 -18.61
C GLY A 314 11.89 -6.30 -17.12
N GLY A 315 11.82 -7.42 -16.38
CA GLY A 315 12.20 -7.47 -14.97
C GLY A 315 11.12 -6.96 -14.01
N VAL A 316 9.88 -6.77 -14.49
CA VAL A 316 8.75 -6.33 -13.66
C VAL A 316 8.42 -7.41 -12.62
N VAL A 317 8.44 -7.03 -11.35
CA VAL A 317 8.12 -7.92 -10.24
C VAL A 317 6.68 -7.74 -9.79
N ARG A 318 5.99 -8.84 -9.51
CA ARG A 318 4.71 -8.85 -8.78
C ARG A 318 4.71 -9.97 -7.76
N PHE A 319 3.82 -9.89 -6.77
CA PHE A 319 3.67 -10.95 -5.79
C PHE A 319 2.45 -11.81 -6.08
N ASP A 320 2.55 -13.09 -5.70
CA ASP A 320 1.40 -13.98 -5.57
C ASP A 320 0.65 -13.67 -4.27
N LEU A 321 0.20 -12.42 -4.14
CA LEU A 321 -0.45 -11.88 -2.95
C LEU A 321 -1.84 -11.38 -3.33
N LYS A 322 -2.81 -12.28 -3.33
CA LYS A 322 -4.17 -12.06 -3.82
C LYS A 322 -4.77 -10.67 -3.49
N ASN A 323 -5.27 -10.00 -4.54
CA ASN A 323 -5.99 -8.73 -4.52
C ASN A 323 -5.27 -7.52 -3.88
N SER A 324 -4.01 -7.67 -3.46
CA SER A 324 -3.18 -6.56 -2.98
C SER A 324 -2.60 -5.73 -4.12
N LEU A 325 -2.03 -4.56 -3.78
CA LEU A 325 -1.66 -3.53 -4.74
C LEU A 325 -0.54 -3.96 -5.69
N LEU A 326 0.48 -4.65 -5.17
CA LEU A 326 1.66 -5.15 -5.88
C LEU A 326 1.49 -6.59 -6.37
N SER A 327 0.26 -7.11 -6.33
CA SER A 327 -0.04 -8.45 -6.78
C SER A 327 -0.11 -8.60 -8.29
N ASP A 328 -0.09 -9.85 -8.77
CA ASP A 328 -0.45 -10.21 -10.16
C ASP A 328 -1.96 -10.45 -10.35
N SER A 329 -2.79 -10.03 -9.38
CA SER A 329 -4.23 -10.25 -9.44
C SER A 329 -4.90 -9.41 -10.53
N GLN A 330 -5.93 -9.98 -11.16
CA GLN A 330 -6.80 -9.27 -12.11
C GLN A 330 -7.81 -8.34 -11.42
N PHE A 331 -8.03 -8.54 -10.13
CA PHE A 331 -8.86 -7.68 -9.29
C PHE A 331 -8.04 -7.26 -8.09
N ILE A 332 -7.94 -5.95 -7.88
CA ILE A 332 -7.18 -5.35 -6.78
C ILE A 332 -8.11 -4.36 -6.10
N ASN A 333 -8.38 -4.55 -4.81
CA ASN A 333 -9.30 -3.73 -4.01
C ASN A 333 -8.58 -3.01 -2.87
N TYR A 334 -7.29 -2.71 -3.07
CA TYR A 334 -6.46 -1.91 -2.19
C TYR A 334 -6.12 -0.59 -2.86
N GLY A 335 -6.38 0.52 -2.16
CA GLY A 335 -5.91 1.83 -2.60
C GLY A 335 -4.45 2.13 -2.25
N PHE A 336 -3.84 1.34 -1.35
CA PHE A 336 -2.46 1.55 -0.87
C PHE A 336 -1.81 0.22 -0.49
N TYR A 337 -0.50 0.24 -0.18
CA TYR A 337 0.25 -0.95 0.21
C TYR A 337 -0.28 -1.59 1.49
N ASN A 338 -0.29 -2.92 1.54
CA ASN A 338 -0.51 -3.66 2.79
C ASN A 338 0.76 -3.78 3.64
N GLU A 339 0.64 -4.28 4.89
CA GLU A 339 1.79 -4.38 5.82
C GLU A 339 2.93 -5.22 5.22
N LEU A 340 2.62 -6.31 4.52
CA LEU A 340 3.60 -7.18 3.89
C LEU A 340 4.33 -6.50 2.73
N GLU A 341 3.62 -5.70 1.93
CA GLU A 341 4.20 -4.90 0.84
C GLU A 341 5.08 -3.77 1.38
N LEU A 342 4.68 -3.12 2.48
CA LEU A 342 5.53 -2.15 3.19
C LEU A 342 6.77 -2.82 3.78
N ALA A 343 6.65 -4.03 4.30
CA ALA A 343 7.77 -4.80 4.81
C ALA A 343 8.77 -5.20 3.71
N VAL A 344 8.30 -5.47 2.49
CA VAL A 344 9.18 -5.65 1.32
C VAL A 344 10.01 -4.39 1.10
N LEU A 345 9.39 -3.21 1.07
CA LEU A 345 10.13 -1.95 0.89
C LEU A 345 11.14 -1.73 2.03
N HIS A 346 10.78 -2.07 3.27
CA HIS A 346 11.72 -2.00 4.39
C HIS A 346 12.89 -2.98 4.23
N ASP A 347 12.63 -4.22 3.82
CA ASP A 347 13.68 -5.21 3.57
C ASP A 347 14.58 -4.84 2.39
N LEU A 348 14.07 -4.08 1.41
CA LEU A 348 14.88 -3.47 0.35
C LEU A 348 15.78 -2.33 0.84
N GLY A 349 15.72 -1.96 2.12
CA GLY A 349 16.62 -1.00 2.76
C GLY A 349 16.08 0.42 2.87
N TYR A 350 14.76 0.62 2.77
CA TYR A 350 14.13 1.91 3.08
C TYR A 350 13.69 1.98 4.54
N ASP A 351 13.89 3.13 5.18
CA ASP A 351 13.51 3.43 6.56
C ASP A 351 11.99 3.69 6.70
N ILE A 352 11.23 2.66 6.33
CA ILE A 352 9.78 2.58 6.42
C ILE A 352 9.44 1.73 7.65
N ASP A 353 8.61 2.26 8.53
CA ASP A 353 8.07 1.48 9.64
C ASP A 353 6.60 1.12 9.36
N PRO A 354 6.29 -0.15 9.01
CA PRO A 354 4.91 -0.57 8.75
C PRO A 354 3.97 -0.32 9.93
N ARG A 355 4.48 -0.17 11.17
CA ARG A 355 3.66 0.13 12.36
C ARG A 355 3.01 1.51 12.34
N GLU A 356 3.47 2.42 11.49
CA GLU A 356 2.77 3.69 11.29
C GLU A 356 1.44 3.51 10.55
N PHE A 357 1.37 2.49 9.69
CA PHE A 357 0.25 2.21 8.82
C PHE A 357 -0.60 1.04 9.32
N TYR A 358 -0.01 0.10 10.06
CA TYR A 358 -0.66 -1.15 10.47
C TYR A 358 -0.50 -1.44 11.96
N GLY A 359 -1.63 -1.57 12.68
CA GLY A 359 -1.66 -2.00 14.08
C GLY A 359 -1.29 -3.46 14.24
N HIS A 360 -2.06 -4.34 13.60
CA HIS A 360 -1.89 -5.79 13.65
C HIS A 360 -2.41 -6.43 12.35
N SER A 361 -1.71 -7.42 11.80
CA SER A 361 -2.18 -8.17 10.63
C SER A 361 -2.15 -9.67 10.86
N ILE A 362 -3.22 -10.34 10.42
CA ILE A 362 -3.40 -11.79 10.46
C ILE A 362 -3.37 -12.30 9.02
N TYR A 363 -2.20 -12.79 8.61
CA TYR A 363 -2.01 -13.44 7.30
C TYR A 363 -2.31 -14.95 7.35
N SER A 364 -2.21 -15.56 8.52
CA SER A 364 -2.48 -16.99 8.72
C SER A 364 -3.96 -17.32 8.54
N SER A 365 -4.22 -18.54 8.06
CA SER A 365 -5.57 -19.07 7.93
C SER A 365 -5.73 -20.30 8.82
N GLY A 366 -6.89 -20.41 9.46
CA GLY A 366 -7.34 -21.68 10.01
C GLY A 366 -7.92 -22.59 8.92
N THR A 367 -8.64 -23.60 9.38
CA THR A 367 -9.44 -24.51 8.57
C THR A 367 -10.86 -24.58 9.13
N PRO A 368 -11.83 -25.18 8.42
CA PRO A 368 -13.14 -25.45 8.98
C PRO A 368 -13.10 -26.27 10.29
N GLN A 369 -12.10 -27.14 10.46
CA GLN A 369 -11.95 -28.03 11.61
C GLN A 369 -11.15 -27.39 12.76
N ILE A 370 -10.10 -26.64 12.42
CA ILE A 370 -9.18 -26.00 13.37
C ILE A 370 -9.13 -24.52 13.04
N ARG A 371 -9.86 -23.73 13.82
CA ARG A 371 -9.94 -22.28 13.68
C ARG A 371 -8.65 -21.61 14.16
N GLY A 372 -8.26 -20.52 13.52
CA GLY A 372 -7.20 -19.66 14.04
C GLY A 372 -7.77 -18.72 15.11
N GLU A 373 -7.27 -18.77 16.34
CA GLU A 373 -7.78 -17.93 17.44
C GLU A 373 -6.84 -16.76 17.71
N HIS A 374 -7.36 -15.53 17.70
CA HIS A 374 -6.57 -14.31 17.87
C HIS A 374 -7.23 -13.36 18.86
N ASN A 375 -6.54 -13.04 19.95
CA ASN A 375 -6.95 -12.00 20.90
C ASN A 375 -5.99 -10.81 20.80
N ILE A 376 -6.43 -9.76 20.11
CA ILE A 376 -5.60 -8.61 19.78
C ILE A 376 -5.78 -7.55 20.86
N GLY A 377 -4.89 -7.60 21.86
CA GLY A 377 -4.78 -6.58 22.91
C GLY A 377 -4.04 -5.32 22.47
N SER A 378 -3.24 -5.40 21.39
CA SER A 378 -2.59 -4.24 20.80
C SER A 378 -3.64 -3.32 20.18
N GLY A 379 -3.59 -2.04 20.55
CA GLY A 379 -4.37 -0.99 19.90
C GLY A 379 -3.68 -0.43 18.65
N PHE A 380 -4.32 0.55 18.01
CA PHE A 380 -3.73 1.34 16.92
C PHE A 380 -3.96 2.84 17.16
N PHE A 381 -2.87 3.59 17.21
CA PHE A 381 -2.80 5.01 17.58
C PHE A 381 -1.62 5.66 16.88
N SER A 382 -1.28 6.90 17.21
CA SER A 382 -0.02 7.51 16.78
C SER A 382 1.16 6.63 17.20
N TRP A 383 1.99 6.23 16.23
CA TRP A 383 3.20 5.46 16.45
C TRP A 383 4.37 6.39 16.80
N ASN A 384 5.16 6.02 17.82
CA ASN A 384 6.41 6.68 18.13
C ASN A 384 7.58 5.76 17.77
N ARG A 385 8.33 6.14 16.73
CA ARG A 385 9.47 5.38 16.22
C ARG A 385 10.60 5.24 17.25
N VAL A 386 10.80 6.23 18.12
CA VAL A 386 11.89 6.23 19.12
C VAL A 386 11.58 5.27 20.26
N SER A 387 10.35 5.31 20.80
CA SER A 387 9.95 4.41 21.88
C SER A 387 9.46 3.05 21.36
N THR A 388 9.32 2.88 20.04
CA THR A 388 8.77 1.69 19.38
C THR A 388 7.41 1.29 19.99
N SER A 389 6.56 2.27 20.25
CA SER A 389 5.28 2.06 20.91
C SER A 389 4.19 3.01 20.43
N TYR A 390 2.95 2.57 20.57
CA TYR A 390 1.77 3.39 20.33
C TYR A 390 1.52 4.35 21.48
N ASN A 391 1.24 5.61 21.15
CA ASN A 391 0.76 6.60 22.10
C ASN A 391 -0.77 6.55 22.22
N PHE A 392 -1.27 5.82 23.21
CA PHE A 392 -2.71 5.63 23.46
C PHE A 392 -3.50 6.92 23.73
N ASN A 393 -2.83 8.05 23.96
CA ASN A 393 -3.48 9.35 24.17
C ASN A 393 -3.61 10.18 22.87
N THR A 394 -3.13 9.67 21.74
CA THR A 394 -3.08 10.42 20.48
C THR A 394 -3.49 9.54 19.32
N ALA A 395 -4.57 9.91 18.62
CA ALA A 395 -5.02 9.20 17.43
C ALA A 395 -3.92 9.17 16.35
N SER A 396 -3.89 8.11 15.54
CA SER A 396 -3.03 8.10 14.36
C SER A 396 -3.53 9.13 13.35
N VAL A 397 -2.63 9.93 12.78
CA VAL A 397 -2.98 10.88 11.70
C VAL A 397 -2.58 10.37 10.32
N VAL A 398 -2.05 9.14 10.25
CA VAL A 398 -1.51 8.56 9.01
C VAL A 398 -2.66 8.20 8.06
N PRO A 399 -2.73 8.80 6.84
CA PRO A 399 -3.74 8.46 5.86
C PRO A 399 -3.67 6.99 5.47
N LEU A 400 -4.82 6.41 5.15
CA LEU A 400 -4.96 5.02 4.69
C LEU A 400 -4.39 3.99 5.69
N GLY A 401 -4.19 4.35 6.96
CA GLY A 401 -3.80 3.40 8.00
C GLY A 401 -4.90 2.37 8.28
N VAL A 402 -4.50 1.17 8.70
CA VAL A 402 -5.37 0.06 9.08
C VAL A 402 -5.04 -0.37 10.51
N GLY A 403 -6.00 -0.33 11.41
CA GLY A 403 -5.79 -0.77 12.79
C GLY A 403 -5.53 -2.28 12.86
N THR A 404 -6.50 -3.08 12.44
CA THR A 404 -6.35 -4.54 12.36
C THR A 404 -6.71 -5.04 10.98
N HIS A 405 -5.84 -5.82 10.38
CA HIS A 405 -6.04 -6.45 9.08
C HIS A 405 -6.20 -7.96 9.22
N ILE A 406 -7.31 -8.51 8.74
CA ILE A 406 -7.60 -9.94 8.72
C ILE A 406 -7.57 -10.39 7.26
N TYR A 407 -6.38 -10.79 6.81
CA TYR A 407 -6.15 -11.25 5.44
C TYR A 407 -6.50 -12.73 5.26
N GLY A 408 -6.13 -13.55 6.26
CA GLY A 408 -6.39 -14.98 6.24
C GLY A 408 -7.86 -15.35 6.48
N SER A 409 -8.18 -16.61 6.24
CA SER A 409 -9.53 -17.19 6.37
C SER A 409 -9.64 -18.09 7.59
N TYR A 410 -10.86 -18.39 8.00
CA TYR A 410 -11.17 -19.26 9.12
C TYR A 410 -10.58 -18.86 10.49
N ASN A 411 -10.54 -17.55 10.75
CA ASN A 411 -10.04 -16.98 12.01
C ASN A 411 -11.18 -16.49 12.93
N ASP A 412 -11.03 -16.73 14.21
CA ASP A 412 -11.84 -16.16 15.30
C ASP A 412 -11.02 -15.07 15.98
N VAL A 413 -11.37 -13.82 15.70
CA VAL A 413 -10.61 -12.63 16.07
C VAL A 413 -11.39 -11.81 17.09
N THR A 414 -10.80 -11.57 18.25
CA THR A 414 -11.33 -10.67 19.27
C THR A 414 -10.40 -9.46 19.38
N GLN A 415 -10.91 -8.28 19.00
CA GLN A 415 -10.17 -7.02 19.15
C GLN A 415 -10.44 -6.47 20.55
N THR A 416 -9.50 -6.65 21.48
CA THR A 416 -9.60 -6.14 22.86
C THR A 416 -8.90 -4.78 23.06
N GLY A 417 -7.88 -4.49 22.26
CA GLY A 417 -7.21 -3.19 22.24
C GLY A 417 -8.04 -2.12 21.51
N PRO A 418 -8.04 -0.86 21.97
CA PRO A 418 -8.75 0.22 21.30
C PRO A 418 -8.04 0.68 20.03
N ILE A 419 -8.79 1.24 19.08
CA ILE A 419 -8.24 1.78 17.83
C ILE A 419 -8.72 3.23 17.69
N SER A 420 -7.80 4.15 17.42
CA SER A 420 -8.11 5.56 17.17
C SER A 420 -7.28 6.14 16.05
N SER A 421 -7.96 6.66 15.03
CA SER A 421 -7.32 7.29 13.86
C SER A 421 -8.13 8.49 13.36
N GLU A 422 -7.43 9.54 12.97
CA GLU A 422 -7.89 10.73 12.25
C GLU A 422 -7.42 10.72 10.79
N GLY A 423 -6.70 9.67 10.36
CA GLY A 423 -6.20 9.54 8.99
C GLY A 423 -7.32 9.42 7.96
N TYR A 424 -7.21 10.18 6.87
CA TYR A 424 -8.11 10.10 5.73
C TYR A 424 -8.17 8.68 5.14
N GLY A 425 -9.37 8.20 4.83
CA GLY A 425 -9.59 6.87 4.25
C GLY A 425 -9.05 5.70 5.10
N SER A 426 -8.78 5.93 6.39
CA SER A 426 -8.26 4.89 7.28
C SER A 426 -9.35 3.88 7.67
N LEU A 427 -8.93 2.65 8.01
CA LEU A 427 -9.80 1.58 8.45
C LEU A 427 -9.46 1.15 9.87
N GLY A 428 -10.47 0.99 10.73
CA GLY A 428 -10.27 0.42 12.05
C GLY A 428 -9.93 -1.06 11.93
N ILE A 429 -10.85 -1.85 11.38
CA ILE A 429 -10.64 -3.26 11.05
C ILE A 429 -10.93 -3.48 9.57
N ARG A 430 -10.04 -4.19 8.85
CA ARG A 430 -10.22 -4.63 7.47
C ARG A 430 -10.25 -6.16 7.39
N VAL A 431 -11.25 -6.74 6.72
CA VAL A 431 -11.40 -8.19 6.55
C VAL A 431 -11.41 -8.55 5.06
N ASP A 432 -10.41 -9.30 4.61
CA ASP A 432 -10.29 -9.75 3.22
C ASP A 432 -10.45 -11.28 3.06
N GLY A 433 -10.34 -12.04 4.15
CA GLY A 433 -10.55 -13.49 4.17
C GLY A 433 -12.01 -13.93 4.28
N SER A 434 -12.22 -15.24 4.16
CA SER A 434 -13.54 -15.88 4.29
C SER A 434 -13.69 -16.62 5.62
N HIS A 435 -14.94 -16.83 6.04
CA HIS A 435 -15.32 -17.61 7.22
C HIS A 435 -14.70 -17.08 8.51
N ASN A 436 -14.40 -15.79 8.63
CA ASN A 436 -13.86 -15.20 9.85
C ASN A 436 -15.00 -14.80 10.81
N SER A 437 -14.74 -14.88 12.12
CA SER A 437 -15.59 -14.33 13.17
C SER A 437 -14.85 -13.16 13.81
N VAL A 438 -15.41 -11.95 13.76
CA VAL A 438 -14.78 -10.74 14.32
C VAL A 438 -15.61 -10.25 15.49
N THR A 439 -15.00 -10.13 16.66
CA THR A 439 -15.67 -9.73 17.90
C THR A 439 -15.07 -8.45 18.48
N ILE A 440 -15.92 -7.45 18.69
CA ILE A 440 -15.60 -6.23 19.45
C ILE A 440 -16.31 -6.35 20.81
N PRO A 441 -15.58 -6.57 21.92
CA PRO A 441 -16.17 -6.78 23.23
C PRO A 441 -16.69 -5.47 23.85
N VAL A 442 -17.60 -5.59 24.83
CA VAL A 442 -18.35 -4.47 25.46
C VAL A 442 -17.46 -3.31 25.91
N LYS A 443 -16.27 -3.59 26.45
CA LYS A 443 -15.36 -2.57 26.98
C LYS A 443 -14.43 -1.96 25.93
N ASN A 444 -14.48 -2.41 24.69
CA ASN A 444 -13.59 -1.91 23.64
C ASN A 444 -14.26 -0.82 22.79
N ARG A 445 -13.42 0.06 22.22
CA ARG A 445 -13.83 1.16 21.36
C ARG A 445 -12.92 1.29 20.14
N ILE A 446 -13.54 1.47 18.98
CA ILE A 446 -12.90 1.87 17.72
C ILE A 446 -13.44 3.24 17.32
N THR A 447 -12.57 4.21 17.12
CA THR A 447 -12.96 5.59 16.76
C THR A 447 -12.14 6.07 15.57
N MET A 448 -12.83 6.27 14.45
CA MET A 448 -12.26 6.73 13.19
C MET A 448 -12.78 8.12 12.88
N SER A 449 -11.98 9.15 13.05
CA SER A 449 -12.39 10.55 12.88
C SER A 449 -11.96 11.16 11.54
N GLY A 450 -11.17 10.43 10.75
CA GLY A 450 -10.76 10.89 9.42
C GLY A 450 -11.90 10.84 8.40
N ASP A 451 -11.90 11.75 7.43
CA ASP A 451 -12.85 11.72 6.32
C ASP A 451 -12.74 10.41 5.52
N LYS A 452 -13.87 9.89 5.03
CA LYS A 452 -14.04 8.60 4.33
C LYS A 452 -13.52 7.38 5.09
N SER A 453 -13.27 7.50 6.39
CA SER A 453 -12.81 6.39 7.22
C SER A 453 -13.94 5.41 7.56
N SER A 454 -13.58 4.17 7.86
CA SER A 454 -14.55 3.18 8.37
C SER A 454 -14.03 2.44 9.58
N ALA A 455 -14.88 2.26 10.59
CA ALA A 455 -14.48 1.56 11.81
C ALA A 455 -14.29 0.05 11.60
N LEU A 456 -15.13 -0.57 10.76
CA LEU A 456 -14.97 -1.96 10.33
C LEU A 456 -15.38 -2.09 8.86
N ALA A 457 -14.52 -2.67 8.04
CA ALA A 457 -14.79 -2.96 6.65
C ALA A 457 -14.54 -4.45 6.36
N VAL A 458 -15.58 -5.15 5.89
CA VAL A 458 -15.42 -6.44 5.20
C VAL A 458 -15.31 -6.10 3.73
N THR A 459 -14.15 -6.38 3.14
CA THR A 459 -13.73 -5.89 1.82
C THR A 459 -13.54 -7.01 0.80
N TYR A 460 -13.40 -8.26 1.25
CA TYR A 460 -13.36 -9.42 0.39
C TYR A 460 -13.79 -10.70 1.15
N GLY A 461 -13.93 -11.81 0.42
CA GLY A 461 -14.30 -13.11 0.97
C GLY A 461 -15.80 -13.32 1.13
N CYS A 462 -16.16 -14.35 1.89
CA CYS A 462 -17.53 -14.78 2.15
C CYS A 462 -17.67 -15.48 3.51
N ASP A 463 -18.90 -15.65 3.97
CA ASP A 463 -19.31 -16.34 5.21
C ASP A 463 -18.74 -15.74 6.50
N ASN A 464 -18.46 -14.44 6.52
CA ASN A 464 -17.93 -13.78 7.72
C ASN A 464 -19.05 -13.50 8.76
N VAL A 465 -18.71 -13.48 10.04
CA VAL A 465 -19.61 -13.16 11.16
C VAL A 465 -19.03 -11.98 11.95
N LEU A 466 -19.87 -10.98 12.23
CA LEU A 466 -19.49 -9.79 12.99
C LEU A 466 -20.25 -9.76 14.32
N ASN A 467 -19.55 -9.63 15.44
CA ASN A 467 -20.11 -9.52 16.78
C ASN A 467 -19.71 -8.17 17.41
N ILE A 468 -20.61 -7.20 17.35
CA ILE A 468 -20.38 -5.84 17.81
C ILE A 468 -21.05 -5.65 19.17
N ASN A 469 -20.29 -5.96 20.22
CA ASN A 469 -20.73 -5.78 21.62
C ASN A 469 -20.21 -4.48 22.22
N GLY A 470 -19.06 -3.99 21.73
CA GLY A 470 -18.46 -2.71 22.10
C GLY A 470 -18.97 -1.55 21.27
N ARG A 471 -18.16 -0.49 21.17
CA ARG A 471 -18.50 0.73 20.45
C ARG A 471 -17.61 0.91 19.23
N ILE A 472 -18.21 1.14 18.07
CA ILE A 472 -17.48 1.52 16.85
C ILE A 472 -18.09 2.81 16.28
N GLU A 473 -17.22 3.78 15.96
CA GLU A 473 -17.63 5.12 15.54
C GLU A 473 -16.76 5.59 14.37
N SER A 474 -17.41 6.15 13.33
CA SER A 474 -16.75 6.85 12.23
C SER A 474 -17.30 8.28 12.14
N LEU A 475 -16.51 9.24 12.62
CA LEU A 475 -16.91 10.62 12.91
C LEU A 475 -16.55 11.61 11.81
N GLY A 476 -15.63 11.24 10.91
CA GLY A 476 -15.25 12.08 9.77
C GLY A 476 -16.40 12.26 8.79
N ASP A 477 -16.26 13.25 7.91
CA ASP A 477 -17.13 13.36 6.74
C ASP A 477 -17.08 12.05 5.95
N ASP A 478 -18.20 11.69 5.31
CA ASP A 478 -18.36 10.41 4.63
C ASP A 478 -18.06 9.12 5.44
N GLY A 479 -17.88 9.21 6.77
CA GLY A 479 -17.48 8.10 7.62
C GLY A 479 -18.55 7.01 7.74
N VAL A 480 -18.12 5.75 7.72
CA VAL A 480 -19.00 4.57 7.75
C VAL A 480 -18.67 3.67 8.93
N GLY A 481 -19.66 3.38 9.79
CA GLY A 481 -19.46 2.50 10.95
C GLY A 481 -19.03 1.08 10.54
N ILE A 482 -19.89 0.40 9.80
CA ILE A 482 -19.60 -0.91 9.19
C ILE A 482 -19.78 -0.81 7.68
N MET A 483 -18.74 -1.18 6.94
CA MET A 483 -18.76 -1.27 5.48
C MET A 483 -18.68 -2.74 5.05
N MET A 484 -19.62 -3.18 4.22
CA MET A 484 -19.62 -4.52 3.61
C MET A 484 -19.68 -4.34 2.10
N SER A 485 -18.53 -4.25 1.45
CA SER A 485 -18.44 -3.90 0.03
C SER A 485 -17.16 -4.46 -0.56
N TYR A 486 -17.24 -5.07 -1.75
CA TYR A 486 -16.03 -5.44 -2.49
C TYR A 486 -15.34 -4.24 -3.13
N GLY A 487 -16.01 -3.08 -3.16
CA GLY A 487 -15.54 -1.89 -3.84
C GLY A 487 -15.41 -2.08 -5.35
N SER A 488 -14.54 -1.28 -5.93
CA SER A 488 -14.11 -1.32 -7.32
C SER A 488 -12.69 -1.86 -7.46
N ASN A 489 -12.35 -2.23 -8.68
CA ASN A 489 -11.02 -2.72 -9.04
C ASN A 489 -10.08 -1.55 -9.39
N VAL A 490 -8.89 -1.48 -8.79
CA VAL A 490 -7.82 -0.51 -9.13
C VAL A 490 -7.61 -0.42 -10.64
N LEU A 491 -7.61 -1.58 -11.31
CA LEU A 491 -7.35 -1.67 -12.75
C LEU A 491 -8.49 -1.13 -13.62
N SER A 492 -9.71 -1.03 -13.06
CA SER A 492 -11.02 -0.73 -13.68
C SER A 492 -12.01 -1.87 -13.47
N ASP A 493 -13.25 -1.54 -13.14
CA ASP A 493 -14.37 -2.49 -13.10
C ASP A 493 -14.65 -3.13 -14.47
N ARG A 494 -14.12 -2.55 -15.55
CA ARG A 494 -14.19 -3.17 -16.87
C ARG A 494 -13.25 -4.35 -17.01
N VAL A 495 -12.06 -4.28 -16.40
CA VAL A 495 -11.10 -5.41 -16.38
C VAL A 495 -11.78 -6.57 -15.68
N GLU A 496 -12.27 -6.29 -14.48
CA GLU A 496 -13.13 -7.18 -13.76
C GLU A 496 -13.90 -6.44 -12.68
N TYR A 497 -15.22 -6.59 -12.68
CA TYR A 497 -16.11 -6.22 -11.59
C TYR A 497 -16.63 -7.49 -10.95
N ARG A 498 -16.62 -7.59 -9.62
CA ARG A 498 -17.03 -8.82 -8.93
C ARG A 498 -17.67 -8.54 -7.58
N GLY A 499 -18.37 -9.54 -7.07
CA GLY A 499 -18.90 -9.60 -5.72
C GLY A 499 -19.64 -10.91 -5.46
N SER A 500 -20.55 -10.94 -4.48
CA SER A 500 -21.14 -12.20 -3.97
C SER A 500 -22.02 -12.95 -4.97
N TYR A 501 -22.50 -12.27 -6.03
CA TYR A 501 -23.46 -12.84 -6.97
C TYR A 501 -23.22 -12.41 -8.43
N GLN A 502 -22.17 -11.62 -8.68
CA GLN A 502 -21.83 -11.17 -10.02
C GLN A 502 -20.32 -11.16 -10.22
N ARG A 503 -19.90 -11.48 -11.44
CA ARG A 503 -18.52 -11.36 -11.88
C ARG A 503 -18.52 -11.10 -13.39
N VAL A 504 -18.05 -9.91 -13.74
CA VAL A 504 -18.19 -9.33 -15.07
C VAL A 504 -16.82 -8.95 -15.59
N ARG A 505 -16.52 -9.30 -16.84
CA ARG A 505 -15.24 -8.99 -17.52
C ARG A 505 -15.51 -8.25 -18.82
N THR A 506 -15.99 -7.02 -18.71
CA THR A 506 -16.36 -6.14 -19.84
C THR A 506 -15.23 -6.03 -20.88
N LEU A 507 -13.95 -6.01 -20.48
CA LEU A 507 -12.83 -5.96 -21.42
C LEU A 507 -12.64 -7.21 -22.24
N ASP A 508 -12.94 -8.38 -21.70
CA ASP A 508 -12.86 -9.61 -22.48
C ASP A 508 -13.87 -9.56 -23.63
N TYR A 509 -15.06 -8.99 -23.41
CA TYR A 509 -16.04 -8.74 -24.47
C TYR A 509 -15.56 -7.69 -25.48
N ILE A 510 -15.14 -6.51 -25.01
CA ILE A 510 -14.69 -5.41 -25.89
C ILE A 510 -13.49 -5.84 -26.77
N THR A 511 -12.63 -6.72 -26.26
CA THR A 511 -11.46 -7.23 -26.99
C THR A 511 -11.73 -8.50 -27.80
N GLY A 512 -12.98 -8.98 -27.83
CA GLY A 512 -13.36 -10.18 -28.57
C GLY A 512 -12.83 -11.50 -27.97
N LYS A 513 -12.32 -11.48 -26.74
CA LYS A 513 -11.89 -12.69 -26.01
C LYS A 513 -13.05 -13.52 -25.50
N ARG A 514 -14.23 -12.91 -25.33
CA ARG A 514 -15.49 -13.52 -24.86
C ARG A 514 -16.68 -12.93 -25.60
N SER A 515 -17.78 -13.67 -25.69
CA SER A 515 -19.08 -13.08 -26.06
C SER A 515 -19.59 -12.13 -24.97
N PHE A 516 -20.63 -11.36 -25.27
CA PHE A 516 -21.29 -10.52 -24.28
C PHE A 516 -21.85 -11.35 -23.11
N GLU A 517 -22.49 -12.48 -23.43
CA GLU A 517 -23.11 -13.41 -22.47
C GLU A 517 -22.06 -14.06 -21.57
N GLU A 518 -20.92 -14.46 -22.14
CA GLU A 518 -19.82 -15.04 -21.37
C GLU A 518 -19.09 -14.01 -20.48
N ALA A 519 -19.06 -12.75 -20.90
CA ALA A 519 -18.43 -11.67 -20.15
C ALA A 519 -19.31 -11.15 -19.00
N GLN A 520 -20.65 -11.21 -19.12
CA GLN A 520 -21.58 -10.79 -18.06
C GLN A 520 -21.76 -11.81 -16.94
N SER A 521 -21.42 -13.08 -17.19
CA SER A 521 -21.73 -14.20 -16.28
C SER A 521 -20.52 -15.10 -16.03
N VAL A 522 -19.35 -14.49 -15.81
CA VAL A 522 -18.14 -15.25 -15.48
C VAL A 522 -18.37 -16.01 -14.17
N GLY A 523 -18.02 -17.30 -14.14
CA GLY A 523 -18.23 -18.12 -12.95
C GLY A 523 -17.61 -17.51 -11.69
N LEU A 524 -18.41 -17.44 -10.62
CA LEU A 524 -17.97 -16.95 -9.32
C LEU A 524 -16.84 -17.81 -8.76
N LEU A 525 -15.85 -17.13 -8.20
CA LEU A 525 -14.79 -17.77 -7.43
C LEU A 525 -15.37 -18.39 -6.17
N PRO A 526 -14.89 -19.56 -5.70
CA PRO A 526 -15.45 -20.26 -4.53
C PRO A 526 -15.65 -19.36 -3.32
N GLU A 527 -14.68 -18.49 -3.04
CA GLU A 527 -14.65 -17.56 -1.92
C GLU A 527 -15.61 -16.35 -2.05
N LEU A 528 -16.44 -16.31 -3.10
CA LEU A 528 -17.45 -15.29 -3.34
C LEU A 528 -18.87 -15.88 -3.43
N ARG A 529 -19.03 -17.21 -3.37
CA ARG A 529 -20.32 -17.86 -3.66
C ARG A 529 -21.35 -17.78 -2.53
N GLU A 530 -20.89 -17.44 -1.33
CA GLU A 530 -21.70 -17.29 -0.13
C GLU A 530 -21.91 -15.81 0.21
N PRO A 531 -22.85 -15.44 1.11
CA PRO A 531 -22.96 -14.07 1.60
C PRO A 531 -21.61 -13.55 2.08
N MET A 532 -21.22 -12.32 1.70
CA MET A 532 -20.00 -11.67 2.19
C MET A 532 -19.94 -11.69 3.72
N VAL A 533 -21.08 -11.37 4.33
CA VAL A 533 -21.32 -11.45 5.77
C VAL A 533 -22.60 -12.25 5.99
N LYS A 534 -22.48 -13.35 6.73
CA LYS A 534 -23.60 -14.24 7.07
C LYS A 534 -24.44 -13.74 8.22
N ARG A 535 -23.84 -12.97 9.13
CA ARG A 535 -24.51 -12.47 10.32
C ARG A 535 -23.78 -11.26 10.91
N VAL A 536 -24.55 -10.25 11.30
CA VAL A 536 -24.09 -9.14 12.14
C VAL A 536 -24.89 -9.15 13.44
N ASN A 537 -24.22 -9.48 14.55
CA ASN A 537 -24.79 -9.43 15.89
C ASN A 537 -24.43 -8.09 16.54
N ILE A 538 -25.43 -7.34 16.99
CA ILE A 538 -25.24 -6.00 17.54
C ILE A 538 -25.84 -5.97 18.94
N SER A 539 -25.00 -5.80 19.95
CA SER A 539 -25.42 -5.50 21.32
C SER A 539 -24.80 -4.20 21.86
N GLY A 540 -23.79 -3.68 21.16
CA GLY A 540 -23.14 -2.40 21.43
C GLY A 540 -23.62 -1.27 20.52
N MET A 541 -22.73 -0.33 20.22
CA MET A 541 -23.05 0.88 19.45
C MET A 541 -22.28 0.93 18.13
N ILE A 542 -23.00 1.27 17.06
CA ILE A 542 -22.44 1.54 15.74
C ILE A 542 -22.86 2.94 15.32
N TYR A 543 -21.89 3.78 14.99
CA TYR A 543 -22.13 5.10 14.43
C TYR A 543 -21.21 5.34 13.24
N GLY A 544 -21.77 5.84 12.15
CA GLY A 544 -21.01 6.43 11.05
C GLY A 544 -21.73 7.68 10.59
N LYS A 545 -21.01 8.77 10.39
CA LYS A 545 -21.59 10.07 10.04
C LYS A 545 -22.39 10.03 8.74
N LYS A 546 -21.92 9.26 7.75
CA LYS A 546 -22.66 9.01 6.49
C LYS A 546 -23.61 7.84 6.62
N TYR A 547 -23.07 6.69 7.05
CA TYR A 547 -23.83 5.46 7.23
C TYR A 547 -23.35 4.72 8.47
N SER A 548 -24.25 4.33 9.38
CA SER A 548 -23.88 3.37 10.43
C SER A 548 -23.50 2.02 9.84
N ILE A 549 -24.24 1.56 8.83
CA ILE A 549 -23.97 0.33 8.09
C ILE A 549 -24.17 0.62 6.60
N LEU A 550 -23.17 0.31 5.79
CA LEU A 550 -23.21 0.37 4.32
C LEU A 550 -23.07 -1.04 3.76
N ILE A 551 -24.02 -1.45 2.93
CA ILE A 551 -23.94 -2.67 2.12
C ILE A 551 -23.72 -2.25 0.67
N GLY A 552 -22.57 -2.61 0.12
CA GLY A 552 -22.20 -2.29 -1.25
C GLY A 552 -23.09 -3.02 -2.25
N ARG A 553 -23.26 -2.42 -3.44
CA ARG A 553 -24.14 -2.98 -4.48
C ARG A 553 -23.79 -4.41 -4.85
N ASN A 554 -22.51 -4.77 -4.89
CA ASN A 554 -22.03 -6.10 -5.24
C ASN A 554 -21.94 -7.07 -4.05
N SER A 555 -22.46 -6.71 -2.89
CA SER A 555 -22.38 -7.52 -1.68
C SER A 555 -23.71 -8.15 -1.32
N HIS A 556 -23.70 -9.48 -1.12
CA HIS A 556 -24.80 -10.18 -0.48
C HIS A 556 -24.50 -10.27 1.02
N VAL A 557 -25.45 -9.84 1.86
CA VAL A 557 -25.41 -9.96 3.32
C VAL A 557 -26.69 -10.66 3.76
N ARG A 558 -26.59 -11.54 4.76
CA ARG A 558 -27.72 -12.31 5.28
C ARG A 558 -28.24 -11.77 6.62
#